data_AF-A0A9X2PZZ0-F1
#
_entry.id   AF-A0A9X2PZZ0-F1
#
_cell.length_a   1.000
_cell.length_b   1.000
_cell.length_c   1.000
_cell.angle_alpha   90.00
_cell.angle_beta   90.00
_cell.angle_gamma   90.00
#
_symmetry.space_group_name_H-M   'P 1'
#
loop_
_entity.id
_entity.type
_entity.pdbx_description
1 polymer ?
#
loop_
_entity_poly.entity_id
_entity_poly.type
_entity_poly.pdbx_seq_one_letter_code
_entity_poly.pdbx_strand_id
1 'polypeptide(L)'
;MLLVGAVLMAVVVGRPAAPAFGQEAADEEGRVGGPGAANYELAERFAPYKVEDMAYDLTVDPQWIEGREGFWYDFETAEGTRYWIVDPEDGTQRELFDRERLASELTRITQDPWDAKHLPIENIRFVDETTLQFDVTSSQEVEEDEVEGEQQQQDEEDAGDDEETEQKVFHFEYDVRTQTLRELEDYEEPDDHPDWANVSPDGETVVFARNYDLWMMDGAAYEKVLDARRGEDGEDAEEAVEELDLEETRLTEDGEKYYSYAANNDGRGKTDTKKQEEKGERKAVDISWAKDSRRFALVRSDLRDVEELWVVHATGNDRPELETFKNLF
;
A
#
# COMPACT_ATOMS: atom_id res chain seq x y z
N MET A 1 -15.74 20.49 -84.25
CA MET A 1 -16.35 21.46 -85.20
C MET A 1 -17.16 22.44 -84.36
N LEU A 2 -16.68 23.70 -84.21
CA LEU A 2 -17.30 24.88 -83.54
C LEU A 2 -17.82 24.71 -82.07
N LEU A 3 -17.43 25.53 -81.08
CA LEU A 3 -17.95 26.89 -80.73
C LEU A 3 -19.50 26.89 -80.55
N VAL A 4 -20.16 27.41 -79.50
CA VAL A 4 -20.06 28.64 -78.65
C VAL A 4 -20.71 28.34 -77.26
N GLY A 5 -20.49 29.02 -76.11
CA GLY A 5 -19.57 30.12 -75.78
C GLY A 5 -20.20 31.43 -75.24
N ALA A 6 -20.97 31.44 -74.14
CA ALA A 6 -21.60 32.67 -73.60
C ALA A 6 -21.70 32.75 -72.04
N VAL A 7 -21.58 33.98 -71.51
CA VAL A 7 -21.61 34.37 -70.08
C VAL A 7 -22.87 35.19 -69.80
N LEU A 8 -23.44 35.15 -68.58
CA LEU A 8 -24.15 36.31 -68.01
C LEU A 8 -24.19 36.32 -66.45
N MET A 9 -24.13 37.52 -65.86
CA MET A 9 -24.31 37.79 -64.42
C MET A 9 -25.81 37.92 -64.03
N ALA A 10 -26.16 37.66 -62.76
CA ALA A 10 -26.61 38.69 -61.78
C ALA A 10 -27.62 38.22 -60.69
N VAL A 11 -27.19 38.31 -59.42
CA VAL A 11 -27.88 38.94 -58.25
C VAL A 11 -29.30 38.49 -57.79
N VAL A 12 -29.32 37.79 -56.64
CA VAL A 12 -30.14 37.97 -55.40
C VAL A 12 -31.63 38.39 -55.47
N VAL A 13 -32.52 37.56 -54.92
CA VAL A 13 -33.48 37.87 -53.82
C VAL A 13 -33.72 36.59 -52.99
N GLY A 14 -33.78 36.68 -51.65
CA GLY A 14 -33.92 35.53 -50.74
C GLY A 14 -35.35 35.03 -50.49
N ARG A 15 -35.49 33.95 -49.70
CA ARG A 15 -36.77 33.41 -49.20
C ARG A 15 -36.64 32.86 -47.75
N PRO A 16 -37.75 32.77 -47.01
CA PRO A 16 -37.74 32.70 -45.53
C PRO A 16 -37.60 31.27 -44.96
N ALA A 17 -37.35 31.21 -43.66
CA ALA A 17 -37.24 29.97 -42.88
C ALA A 17 -38.56 29.20 -42.75
N ALA A 18 -38.43 27.90 -42.51
CA ALA A 18 -39.48 26.98 -42.07
C ALA A 18 -39.03 26.32 -40.73
N PRO A 19 -39.96 25.91 -39.85
CA PRO A 19 -39.63 25.57 -38.46
C PRO A 19 -38.98 24.20 -38.30
N ALA A 20 -38.24 24.05 -37.19
CA ALA A 20 -37.66 22.79 -36.77
C ALA A 20 -38.76 21.78 -36.39
N PHE A 21 -38.61 20.53 -36.85
CA PHE A 21 -39.25 19.40 -36.19
C PHE A 21 -38.36 18.96 -35.03
N GLY A 22 -38.96 18.86 -33.84
CA GLY A 22 -38.25 18.46 -32.64
C GLY A 22 -37.75 17.02 -32.73
N GLN A 23 -36.51 16.80 -32.33
CA GLN A 23 -36.03 15.47 -31.99
C GLN A 23 -36.59 15.15 -30.60
N GLU A 24 -37.44 14.13 -30.54
CA GLU A 24 -38.01 13.62 -29.29
C GLU A 24 -36.86 13.15 -28.40
N ALA A 25 -36.70 13.79 -27.23
CA ALA A 25 -35.72 13.33 -26.25
C ALA A 25 -36.27 12.05 -25.64
N ALA A 26 -35.52 10.96 -25.71
CA ALA A 26 -35.82 9.78 -24.93
C ALA A 26 -35.80 10.17 -23.45
N ASP A 27 -36.81 9.74 -22.69
CA ASP A 27 -36.77 9.79 -21.23
C ASP A 27 -35.64 8.88 -20.75
N GLU A 28 -34.48 9.48 -20.48
CA GLU A 28 -33.41 8.84 -19.73
C GLU A 28 -33.83 8.79 -18.26
N GLU A 29 -34.33 7.62 -17.84
CA GLU A 29 -34.38 7.23 -16.43
C GLU A 29 -32.99 7.52 -15.79
N GLY A 30 -33.00 8.07 -14.57
CA GLY A 30 -31.79 8.54 -13.86
C GLY A 30 -31.57 10.07 -13.83
N ARG A 31 -32.22 10.85 -14.70
CA ARG A 31 -32.10 12.33 -14.69
C ARG A 31 -33.12 13.05 -13.81
N VAL A 32 -32.72 13.42 -12.59
CA VAL A 32 -33.48 14.35 -11.74
C VAL A 32 -33.30 15.81 -12.20
N GLY A 33 -34.34 16.38 -12.83
CA GLY A 33 -34.42 17.81 -13.17
C GLY A 33 -34.48 18.16 -14.67
N GLY A 34 -34.44 17.16 -15.56
CA GLY A 34 -34.62 17.36 -17.00
C GLY A 34 -33.33 17.69 -17.79
N PRO A 35 -33.45 18.22 -19.02
CA PRO A 35 -32.30 18.41 -19.91
C PRO A 35 -31.26 19.39 -19.33
N GLY A 36 -30.05 18.88 -19.09
CA GLY A 36 -28.95 19.64 -18.49
C GLY A 36 -28.87 19.56 -16.96
N ALA A 37 -29.75 18.80 -16.30
CA ALA A 37 -29.64 18.51 -14.87
C ALA A 37 -28.57 17.44 -14.57
N ALA A 38 -28.16 17.37 -13.30
CA ALA A 38 -27.14 16.44 -12.82
C ALA A 38 -27.54 14.98 -13.08
N ASN A 39 -26.63 14.22 -13.70
CA ASN A 39 -26.78 12.79 -13.90
C ASN A 39 -26.06 12.07 -12.75
N TYR A 40 -26.83 11.71 -11.72
CA TYR A 40 -26.29 11.10 -10.51
C TYR A 40 -25.82 9.66 -10.75
N GLU A 41 -26.47 8.89 -11.62
CA GLU A 41 -26.01 7.54 -12.00
C GLU A 41 -24.65 7.57 -12.72
N LEU A 42 -24.43 8.58 -13.57
CA LEU A 42 -23.14 8.80 -14.20
C LEU A 42 -22.08 9.25 -13.19
N ALA A 43 -22.44 10.12 -12.24
CA ALA A 43 -21.56 10.56 -11.17
C ALA A 43 -21.21 9.42 -10.20
N GLU A 44 -22.13 8.49 -9.96
CA GLU A 44 -21.91 7.29 -9.13
C GLU A 44 -21.03 6.26 -9.85
N ARG A 45 -21.18 6.10 -11.17
CA ARG A 45 -20.30 5.23 -11.98
C ARG A 45 -18.86 5.75 -12.03
N PHE A 46 -18.69 7.08 -12.06
CA PHE A 46 -17.39 7.75 -12.03
C PHE A 46 -17.07 8.33 -10.65
N ALA A 47 -17.63 7.77 -9.58
CA ALA A 47 -17.23 8.13 -8.23
C ALA A 47 -15.81 7.62 -7.97
N PRO A 48 -14.94 8.35 -7.23
CA PRO A 48 -13.51 8.03 -7.12
C PRO A 48 -13.22 6.56 -6.83
N TYR A 49 -13.87 5.99 -5.81
CA TYR A 49 -13.74 4.59 -5.41
C TYR A 49 -14.04 3.59 -6.55
N LYS A 50 -15.07 3.81 -7.37
CA LYS A 50 -15.34 2.93 -8.54
C LYS A 50 -14.40 3.18 -9.71
N VAL A 51 -13.79 4.37 -9.78
CA VAL A 51 -12.80 4.70 -10.81
C VAL A 51 -11.46 4.07 -10.49
N GLU A 52 -11.10 3.99 -9.21
CA GLU A 52 -9.96 3.23 -8.68
C GLU A 52 -10.10 1.75 -9.09
N ASP A 53 -11.23 1.09 -8.81
CA ASP A 53 -11.54 -0.29 -9.27
C ASP A 53 -11.49 -0.52 -10.81
N MET A 54 -11.53 0.56 -11.61
CA MET A 54 -11.55 0.52 -13.07
C MET A 54 -10.25 1.06 -13.71
N ALA A 55 -9.30 1.53 -12.90
CA ALA A 55 -8.09 2.20 -13.35
C ALA A 55 -6.86 1.34 -13.04
N TYR A 56 -6.34 0.70 -14.09
CA TYR A 56 -4.99 0.15 -14.11
C TYR A 56 -3.94 1.22 -13.76
N ASP A 57 -2.75 0.79 -13.39
CA ASP A 57 -1.66 1.65 -12.94
C ASP A 57 -1.40 2.88 -13.83
N LEU A 58 -1.34 4.03 -13.16
CA LEU A 58 -1.03 5.33 -13.77
C LEU A 58 0.34 5.87 -13.34
N THR A 59 0.94 5.23 -12.34
CA THR A 59 2.23 5.56 -11.72
C THR A 59 3.05 4.29 -11.55
N VAL A 60 4.35 4.43 -11.42
CA VAL A 60 5.26 3.34 -11.05
C VAL A 60 5.68 3.57 -9.61
N ASP A 61 5.53 2.55 -8.76
CA ASP A 61 6.10 2.54 -7.42
C ASP A 61 7.40 1.71 -7.42
N PRO A 62 8.59 2.33 -7.22
CA PRO A 62 9.87 1.64 -7.36
C PRO A 62 10.33 1.00 -6.04
N GLN A 63 10.31 -0.34 -6.00
CA GLN A 63 10.78 -1.15 -4.89
C GLN A 63 12.28 -1.44 -5.02
N TRP A 64 13.11 -0.82 -4.17
CA TRP A 64 14.57 -0.91 -4.25
C TRP A 64 15.10 -2.27 -3.77
N ILE A 65 16.08 -2.82 -4.48
CA ILE A 65 16.69 -4.12 -4.16
C ILE A 65 17.93 -3.87 -3.30
N GLU A 66 17.98 -4.45 -2.11
CA GLU A 66 19.12 -4.29 -1.20
C GLU A 66 20.44 -4.83 -1.80
N GLY A 67 21.57 -4.31 -1.33
CA GLY A 67 22.92 -4.63 -1.82
C GLY A 67 23.31 -3.94 -3.14
N ARG A 68 22.35 -3.65 -4.02
CA ARG A 68 22.58 -3.05 -5.36
C ARG A 68 21.92 -1.68 -5.53
N GLU A 69 22.26 -0.97 -6.61
CA GLU A 69 21.63 0.32 -6.97
C GLU A 69 20.47 0.12 -7.97
N GLY A 70 19.80 -1.03 -7.94
CA GLY A 70 18.68 -1.38 -8.80
C GLY A 70 17.34 -1.42 -8.06
N PHE A 71 16.25 -1.35 -8.81
CA PHE A 71 14.89 -1.49 -8.27
C PHE A 71 14.04 -2.34 -9.20
N TRP A 72 12.96 -2.90 -8.66
CA TRP A 72 11.90 -3.56 -9.41
C TRP A 72 10.59 -2.79 -9.25
N TYR A 73 9.63 -3.07 -10.10
CA TYR A 73 8.26 -2.58 -9.97
C TYR A 73 7.30 -3.47 -10.77
N ASP A 74 6.08 -3.60 -10.33
CA ASP A 74 4.97 -4.15 -11.12
C ASP A 74 4.15 -3.04 -11.79
N PHE A 75 3.40 -3.42 -12.82
CA PHE A 75 2.56 -2.51 -13.58
C PHE A 75 1.40 -3.28 -14.21
N GLU A 76 0.20 -3.07 -13.68
CA GLU A 76 -1.05 -3.62 -14.18
C GLU A 76 -1.49 -2.91 -15.47
N THR A 77 -2.09 -3.69 -16.36
CA THR A 77 -2.73 -3.19 -17.58
C THR A 77 -3.93 -4.08 -17.93
N ALA A 78 -4.74 -3.65 -18.90
CA ALA A 78 -5.76 -4.51 -19.53
C ALA A 78 -5.20 -5.80 -20.20
N GLU A 79 -3.89 -6.00 -20.23
CA GLU A 79 -3.23 -7.24 -20.70
C GLU A 79 -2.70 -8.13 -19.54
N GLY A 80 -2.99 -7.77 -18.29
CA GLY A 80 -2.46 -8.36 -17.06
C GLY A 80 -1.23 -7.63 -16.51
N THR A 81 -0.82 -7.99 -15.30
CA THR A 81 0.32 -7.43 -14.56
C THR A 81 1.66 -7.81 -15.19
N ARG A 82 2.62 -6.89 -15.16
CA ARG A 82 4.00 -7.11 -15.61
C ARG A 82 5.00 -6.59 -14.61
N TYR A 83 5.93 -7.45 -14.25
CA TYR A 83 7.00 -7.16 -13.30
C TYR A 83 8.27 -6.81 -14.06
N TRP A 84 8.90 -5.70 -13.71
CA TRP A 84 10.09 -5.15 -14.35
C TRP A 84 11.21 -5.04 -13.33
N ILE A 85 12.44 -5.32 -13.79
CA ILE A 85 13.66 -5.00 -13.04
C ILE A 85 14.48 -3.98 -13.83
N VAL A 86 14.90 -2.93 -13.14
CA VAL A 86 15.62 -1.78 -13.68
C VAL A 86 16.99 -1.70 -13.03
N ASP A 87 18.02 -1.60 -13.88
CA ASP A 87 19.37 -1.24 -13.48
C ASP A 87 19.66 0.18 -14.00
N PRO A 88 19.63 1.21 -13.13
CA PRO A 88 19.82 2.60 -13.53
C PRO A 88 21.29 2.96 -13.81
N GLU A 89 22.27 2.17 -13.33
CA GLU A 89 23.69 2.37 -13.67
C GLU A 89 23.96 1.95 -15.12
N ASP A 90 23.51 0.75 -15.50
CA ASP A 90 23.60 0.26 -16.88
C ASP A 90 22.53 0.88 -17.81
N GLY A 91 21.51 1.54 -17.25
CA GLY A 91 20.38 2.10 -17.99
C GLY A 91 19.52 1.03 -18.65
N THR A 92 19.40 -0.14 -18.03
CA THR A 92 18.67 -1.30 -18.59
C THR A 92 17.36 -1.55 -17.86
N GLN A 93 16.38 -2.03 -18.62
CA GLN A 93 15.07 -2.44 -18.13
C GLN A 93 14.70 -3.76 -18.83
N ARG A 94 14.21 -4.73 -18.07
CA ARG A 94 13.75 -6.03 -18.58
C ARG A 94 12.62 -6.58 -17.72
N GLU A 95 11.84 -7.51 -18.27
CA GLU A 95 10.88 -8.27 -17.47
C GLU A 95 11.64 -9.08 -16.40
N LEU A 96 11.09 -9.07 -15.18
CA LEU A 96 11.64 -9.75 -14.01
C LEU A 96 11.52 -11.28 -14.16
N PHE A 97 10.37 -11.73 -14.67
CA PHE A 97 10.01 -13.14 -14.84
C PHE A 97 9.96 -13.55 -16.33
N ASP A 98 10.37 -14.79 -16.63
CA ASP A 98 9.88 -15.49 -17.82
C ASP A 98 8.48 -16.04 -17.50
N ARG A 99 7.46 -15.31 -17.94
CA ARG A 99 6.06 -15.55 -17.54
C ARG A 99 5.49 -16.86 -18.06
N GLU A 100 5.91 -17.31 -19.25
CA GLU A 100 5.46 -18.61 -19.80
C GLU A 100 6.09 -19.77 -19.02
N ARG A 101 7.39 -19.66 -18.72
CA ARG A 101 8.10 -20.65 -17.89
C ARG A 101 7.56 -20.67 -16.46
N LEU A 102 7.33 -19.50 -15.87
CA LEU A 102 6.85 -19.37 -14.49
C LEU A 102 5.45 -19.94 -14.31
N ALA A 103 4.48 -19.56 -15.16
CA ALA A 103 3.14 -20.15 -15.14
C ALA A 103 3.18 -21.69 -15.28
N SER A 104 4.06 -22.22 -16.13
CA SER A 104 4.19 -23.67 -16.34
C SER A 104 4.83 -24.42 -15.16
N GLU A 105 5.75 -23.82 -14.41
CA GLU A 105 6.33 -24.45 -13.21
C GLU A 105 5.39 -24.29 -12.01
N LEU A 106 4.73 -23.13 -11.83
CA LEU A 106 3.69 -22.95 -10.81
C LEU A 106 2.54 -23.95 -11.01
N THR A 107 2.01 -24.07 -12.23
CA THR A 107 0.95 -25.06 -12.57
C THR A 107 1.37 -26.50 -12.27
N ARG A 108 2.66 -26.80 -12.35
CA ARG A 108 3.21 -28.13 -12.09
C ARG A 108 3.36 -28.40 -10.58
N ILE A 109 3.57 -27.37 -9.77
CA ILE A 109 3.80 -27.47 -8.33
C ILE A 109 2.46 -27.37 -7.57
N THR A 110 1.73 -26.26 -7.72
CA THR A 110 0.43 -26.05 -7.04
C THR A 110 -0.71 -26.86 -7.67
N GLN A 111 -0.47 -27.52 -8.80
CA GLN A 111 -1.45 -28.30 -9.58
C GLN A 111 -2.65 -27.50 -10.14
N ASP A 112 -2.64 -26.18 -10.00
CA ASP A 112 -3.68 -25.26 -10.49
C ASP A 112 -3.37 -24.72 -11.90
N PRO A 113 -4.38 -24.44 -12.74
CA PRO A 113 -4.17 -24.00 -14.12
C PRO A 113 -3.84 -22.49 -14.23
N TRP A 114 -2.59 -22.12 -13.95
CA TRP A 114 -2.12 -20.73 -14.08
C TRP A 114 -1.82 -20.32 -15.52
N ASP A 115 -2.04 -19.03 -15.81
CA ASP A 115 -1.75 -18.45 -17.13
C ASP A 115 -0.72 -17.30 -17.04
N ALA A 116 0.08 -17.13 -18.09
CA ALA A 116 1.19 -16.18 -18.09
C ALA A 116 0.78 -14.69 -17.99
N LYS A 117 -0.51 -14.36 -18.12
CA LYS A 117 -1.06 -13.01 -17.96
C LYS A 117 -1.53 -12.71 -16.55
N HIS A 118 -2.12 -13.70 -15.89
CA HIS A 118 -2.64 -13.59 -14.52
C HIS A 118 -1.84 -14.58 -13.65
N LEU A 119 -0.64 -14.14 -13.27
CA LEU A 119 0.21 -14.88 -12.34
C LEU A 119 -0.23 -14.53 -10.91
N PRO A 120 -0.54 -15.51 -10.04
CA PRO A 120 -1.00 -15.30 -8.67
C PRO A 120 0.18 -14.99 -7.73
N ILE A 121 0.96 -13.96 -8.04
CA ILE A 121 2.21 -13.66 -7.35
C ILE A 121 1.97 -12.54 -6.35
N GLU A 122 2.08 -12.89 -5.07
CA GLU A 122 1.84 -12.02 -3.92
C GLU A 122 3.14 -11.86 -3.10
N ASN A 123 3.23 -10.83 -2.25
CA ASN A 123 4.32 -10.63 -1.29
C ASN A 123 5.76 -10.72 -1.87
N ILE A 124 6.01 -10.15 -3.06
CA ILE A 124 7.33 -10.18 -3.70
C ILE A 124 8.36 -9.41 -2.84
N ARG A 125 9.37 -10.13 -2.33
CA ARG A 125 10.50 -9.58 -1.57
C ARG A 125 11.83 -10.06 -2.12
N PHE A 126 12.85 -9.21 -2.19
CA PHE A 126 14.21 -9.65 -2.53
C PHE A 126 14.96 -10.04 -1.26
N VAL A 127 15.53 -11.25 -1.23
CA VAL A 127 16.34 -11.76 -0.11
C VAL A 127 17.85 -11.62 -0.37
N ASP A 128 18.24 -11.43 -1.64
CA ASP A 128 19.58 -10.96 -2.03
C ASP A 128 19.51 -10.13 -3.33
N GLU A 129 20.64 -9.68 -3.88
CA GLU A 129 20.71 -8.86 -5.12
C GLU A 129 20.04 -9.49 -6.37
N THR A 130 19.76 -10.79 -6.32
CA THR A 130 19.44 -11.68 -7.44
C THR A 130 18.36 -12.72 -7.17
N THR A 131 18.09 -13.03 -5.89
CA THR A 131 17.07 -13.98 -5.44
C THR A 131 15.93 -13.22 -4.80
N LEU A 132 14.70 -13.53 -5.23
CA LEU A 132 13.48 -13.05 -4.62
C LEU A 132 12.65 -14.21 -4.08
N GLN A 133 11.79 -13.90 -3.12
CA GLN A 133 10.73 -14.77 -2.66
C GLN A 133 9.37 -14.14 -2.95
N PHE A 134 8.36 -14.98 -3.08
CA PHE A 134 6.96 -14.57 -3.27
C PHE A 134 6.03 -15.73 -2.91
N ASP A 135 4.77 -15.39 -2.68
CA ASP A 135 3.73 -16.31 -2.25
C ASP A 135 2.75 -16.57 -3.40
N VAL A 136 2.16 -17.76 -3.39
CA VAL A 136 1.11 -18.17 -4.32
C VAL A 136 0.01 -18.89 -3.57
N THR A 137 -1.15 -18.25 -3.49
CA THR A 137 -2.38 -18.84 -2.96
C THR A 137 -2.95 -19.85 -3.95
N SER A 138 -3.10 -21.11 -3.53
CA SER A 138 -3.58 -22.26 -4.34
C SER A 138 -5.05 -22.57 -4.04
N SER A 139 -5.76 -23.21 -4.98
CA SER A 139 -7.13 -23.67 -4.71
C SER A 139 -7.20 -25.00 -3.94
N GLN A 140 -6.08 -25.44 -3.35
CA GLN A 140 -6.01 -26.58 -2.44
C GLN A 140 -6.41 -26.13 -1.04
N GLU A 141 -7.36 -26.82 -0.42
CA GLU A 141 -7.77 -26.60 0.97
C GLU A 141 -6.78 -27.30 1.92
N VAL A 142 -6.42 -26.67 3.04
CA VAL A 142 -5.65 -27.29 4.13
C VAL A 142 -6.63 -27.83 5.18
N GLU A 143 -6.35 -29.00 5.78
CA GLU A 143 -7.10 -29.47 6.96
C GLU A 143 -6.53 -28.78 8.22
N GLU A 144 -7.39 -28.23 9.09
CA GLU A 144 -7.08 -27.33 10.23
C GLU A 144 -5.87 -27.77 11.10
N ASP A 145 -5.57 -29.07 11.19
CA ASP A 145 -4.44 -29.63 11.95
C ASP A 145 -3.03 -29.21 11.42
N GLU A 146 -2.91 -28.57 10.24
CA GLU A 146 -1.63 -28.07 9.71
C GLU A 146 -1.43 -26.52 9.83
N VAL A 147 -2.44 -25.75 10.27
CA VAL A 147 -2.43 -24.26 10.22
C VAL A 147 -2.08 -23.58 11.56
N GLU A 148 -1.71 -24.32 12.62
CA GLU A 148 -1.33 -23.76 13.93
C GLU A 148 -0.10 -22.80 13.93
N GLY A 149 0.48 -22.45 12.77
CA GLY A 149 1.65 -21.56 12.66
C GLY A 149 1.71 -20.68 11.40
N GLU A 150 0.63 -20.55 10.63
CA GLU A 150 0.59 -19.68 9.44
C GLU A 150 -0.67 -18.81 9.48
N GLN A 151 -0.52 -17.53 9.83
CA GLN A 151 -1.56 -16.48 9.90
C GLN A 151 -2.59 -16.63 11.04
N GLN A 152 -2.55 -15.73 12.03
CA GLN A 152 -3.70 -15.48 12.92
C GLN A 152 -4.08 -13.99 12.96
N GLN A 153 -5.39 -13.76 13.17
CA GLN A 153 -6.05 -12.46 13.37
C GLN A 153 -6.25 -11.59 12.12
N GLN A 154 -7.26 -11.98 11.31
CA GLN A 154 -8.13 -11.01 10.67
C GLN A 154 -9.31 -10.72 11.62
N ASP A 155 -9.72 -9.46 11.78
CA ASP A 155 -10.68 -9.01 12.82
C ASP A 155 -12.02 -9.79 12.83
N GLU A 156 -12.28 -10.59 13.87
CA GLU A 156 -13.60 -11.19 14.13
C GLU A 156 -14.63 -10.15 14.62
N GLU A 157 -15.22 -9.36 13.72
CA GLU A 157 -16.56 -8.78 13.92
C GLU A 157 -17.52 -9.09 12.76
N ASP A 158 -18.42 -10.07 12.98
CA ASP A 158 -19.65 -10.41 12.24
C ASP A 158 -19.54 -11.35 11.01
N ALA A 159 -19.27 -12.64 11.25
CA ALA A 159 -19.63 -13.75 10.37
C ALA A 159 -20.29 -14.90 11.17
N GLY A 160 -21.08 -15.75 10.49
CA GLY A 160 -21.74 -16.93 11.11
C GLY A 160 -21.07 -18.24 10.72
N ASP A 161 -21.57 -19.38 11.24
CA ASP A 161 -21.13 -20.74 10.88
C ASP A 161 -21.12 -20.99 9.34
N ASP A 162 -20.01 -20.68 8.69
CA ASP A 162 -19.52 -21.31 7.46
C ASP A 162 -18.09 -21.79 7.80
N GLU A 163 -17.80 -23.07 7.57
CA GLU A 163 -16.46 -23.65 7.78
C GLU A 163 -15.52 -23.03 6.72
N GLU A 164 -14.74 -22.00 7.08
CA GLU A 164 -13.79 -21.36 6.16
C GLU A 164 -12.61 -22.29 5.90
N THR A 165 -12.62 -22.98 4.75
CA THR A 165 -11.48 -23.80 4.32
C THR A 165 -10.37 -22.90 3.83
N GLU A 166 -9.30 -22.79 4.63
CA GLU A 166 -8.15 -21.97 4.31
C GLU A 166 -7.41 -22.49 3.07
N GLN A 167 -7.11 -21.56 2.15
CA GLN A 167 -6.43 -21.87 0.90
C GLN A 167 -4.93 -22.01 1.16
N LYS A 168 -4.34 -23.10 0.68
CA LYS A 168 -2.92 -23.38 0.86
C LYS A 168 -2.06 -22.31 0.17
N VAL A 169 -1.24 -21.62 0.95
CA VAL A 169 -0.18 -20.75 0.44
C VAL A 169 1.04 -21.61 0.09
N PHE A 170 1.69 -21.29 -1.02
CA PHE A 170 2.96 -21.88 -1.43
C PHE A 170 4.03 -20.80 -1.50
N HIS A 171 5.08 -20.95 -0.68
CA HIS A 171 6.22 -20.03 -0.65
C HIS A 171 7.28 -20.44 -1.68
N PHE A 172 7.68 -19.50 -2.54
CA PHE A 172 8.61 -19.74 -3.62
C PHE A 172 9.86 -18.87 -3.52
N GLU A 173 10.99 -19.43 -3.95
CA GLU A 173 12.24 -18.74 -4.20
C GLU A 173 12.53 -18.72 -5.72
N TYR A 174 12.94 -17.57 -6.24
CA TYR A 174 13.25 -17.38 -7.66
C TYR A 174 14.56 -16.62 -7.88
N ASP A 175 15.50 -17.28 -8.56
CA ASP A 175 16.75 -16.67 -9.04
C ASP A 175 16.50 -15.94 -10.37
N VAL A 176 16.61 -14.62 -10.35
CA VAL A 176 16.32 -13.69 -11.46
C VAL A 176 17.38 -13.76 -12.59
N ARG A 177 18.50 -14.46 -12.38
CA ARG A 177 19.59 -14.66 -13.37
C ARG A 177 19.51 -16.01 -14.07
N THR A 178 19.16 -17.08 -13.36
CA THR A 178 18.98 -18.43 -13.92
C THR A 178 17.52 -18.72 -14.30
N GLN A 179 16.61 -17.86 -13.84
CA GLN A 179 15.15 -17.97 -13.97
C GLN A 179 14.62 -19.28 -13.40
N THR A 180 15.23 -19.74 -12.30
CA THR A 180 14.91 -21.01 -11.64
C THR A 180 13.96 -20.76 -10.48
N LEU A 181 12.87 -21.51 -10.43
CA LEU A 181 11.90 -21.53 -9.34
C LEU A 181 12.19 -22.72 -8.41
N ARG A 182 12.06 -22.50 -7.10
CA ARG A 182 12.17 -23.50 -6.04
C ARG A 182 11.05 -23.27 -5.03
N GLU A 183 10.32 -24.32 -4.66
CA GLU A 183 9.40 -24.31 -3.52
C GLU A 183 10.20 -24.36 -2.21
N LEU A 184 9.74 -23.61 -1.21
CA LEU A 184 10.31 -23.59 0.14
C LEU A 184 9.44 -24.44 1.07
N GLU A 185 9.78 -25.73 1.20
CA GLU A 185 9.09 -26.67 2.12
C GLU A 185 9.33 -26.29 3.60
N ASP A 186 10.48 -25.71 3.92
CA ASP A 186 10.84 -25.14 5.23
C ASP A 186 10.83 -23.60 5.09
N TYR A 187 9.64 -22.99 5.01
CA TYR A 187 9.52 -21.52 5.01
C TYR A 187 9.71 -20.97 6.43
N GLU A 188 10.45 -19.88 6.54
CA GLU A 188 10.52 -19.06 7.75
C GLU A 188 9.94 -17.69 7.37
N GLU A 189 8.88 -17.29 8.07
CA GLU A 189 8.20 -16.01 7.87
C GLU A 189 9.20 -14.84 8.09
N PRO A 190 9.10 -13.71 7.36
CA PRO A 190 9.87 -12.52 7.70
C PRO A 190 9.81 -12.20 9.18
N ASP A 191 10.92 -11.70 9.75
CA ASP A 191 10.85 -11.06 11.06
C ASP A 191 9.87 -9.88 10.98
N ASP A 192 8.80 -9.93 11.79
CA ASP A 192 7.82 -8.84 11.84
C ASP A 192 8.44 -7.61 12.54
N HIS A 193 8.75 -6.62 11.72
CA HIS A 193 9.36 -5.37 12.14
C HIS A 193 8.28 -4.40 12.66
N PRO A 194 8.21 -4.10 13.98
CA PRO A 194 7.15 -3.24 14.50
C PRO A 194 7.24 -1.81 13.95
N ASP A 195 6.11 -1.22 13.57
CA ASP A 195 5.95 0.10 12.92
C ASP A 195 6.80 1.25 13.49
N TRP A 196 7.10 1.23 14.79
CA TRP A 196 7.90 2.28 15.43
C TRP A 196 9.39 2.22 15.06
N ALA A 197 9.90 1.09 14.58
CA ALA A 197 11.31 0.80 14.42
C ALA A 197 11.88 1.28 13.08
N ASN A 198 12.55 2.45 13.08
CA ASN A 198 13.31 2.89 11.91
C ASN A 198 14.75 2.35 11.98
N VAL A 199 14.96 1.18 11.38
CA VAL A 199 16.25 0.46 11.31
C VAL A 199 17.21 1.14 10.32
N SER A 200 18.51 1.17 10.65
CA SER A 200 19.56 1.68 9.76
C SER A 200 19.90 0.68 8.64
N PRO A 201 20.42 1.14 7.47
CA PRO A 201 20.79 0.27 6.33
C PRO A 201 21.90 -0.78 6.57
N ASP A 202 22.40 -0.91 7.80
CA ASP A 202 23.36 -1.92 8.24
C ASP A 202 22.83 -2.76 9.43
N GLY A 203 21.57 -2.55 9.84
CA GLY A 203 20.94 -3.22 10.98
C GLY A 203 21.47 -2.81 12.37
N GLU A 204 22.57 -2.04 12.46
CA GLU A 204 23.26 -1.80 13.73
C GLU A 204 22.55 -0.78 14.64
N THR A 205 21.59 0.01 14.14
CA THR A 205 20.91 1.06 14.90
C THR A 205 19.42 1.14 14.55
N VAL A 206 18.57 1.23 15.57
CA VAL A 206 17.14 1.51 15.41
C VAL A 206 16.79 2.82 16.10
N VAL A 207 16.11 3.73 15.40
CA VAL A 207 15.67 5.02 15.91
C VAL A 207 14.14 5.03 16.03
N PHE A 208 13.63 5.63 17.10
CA PHE A 208 12.20 5.76 17.37
C PHE A 208 11.93 7.01 18.22
N ALA A 209 10.67 7.40 18.36
CA ALA A 209 10.25 8.46 19.27
C ALA A 209 9.65 7.90 20.55
N ARG A 210 9.93 8.53 21.68
CA ARG A 210 9.34 8.20 22.98
C ARG A 210 9.24 9.46 23.84
N ASN A 211 8.05 9.72 24.41
CA ASN A 211 7.77 10.97 25.13
C ASN A 211 8.15 12.25 24.34
N TYR A 212 7.83 12.29 23.04
CA TYR A 212 8.11 13.37 22.07
C TYR A 212 9.57 13.55 21.62
N ASP A 213 10.54 12.90 22.26
CA ASP A 213 11.96 12.95 21.89
C ASP A 213 12.39 11.76 21.00
N LEU A 214 13.51 11.90 20.30
CA LEU A 214 14.22 10.80 19.66
C LEU A 214 14.97 9.94 20.68
N TRP A 215 14.90 8.64 20.46
CA TRP A 215 15.65 7.60 21.15
C TRP A 215 16.24 6.64 20.12
N MET A 216 17.24 5.87 20.54
CA MET A 216 17.80 4.79 19.76
C MET A 216 18.11 3.57 20.62
N MET A 217 18.15 2.41 19.98
CA MET A 217 18.74 1.17 20.51
C MET A 217 19.72 0.59 19.47
N ASP A 218 20.60 -0.30 19.90
CA ASP A 218 21.48 -1.03 18.99
C ASP A 218 20.78 -2.26 18.37
N GLY A 219 21.36 -2.79 17.29
CA GLY A 219 20.83 -3.94 16.58
C GLY A 219 20.71 -5.21 17.45
N ALA A 220 21.51 -5.38 18.50
CA ALA A 220 21.46 -6.55 19.38
C ALA A 220 20.38 -6.43 20.47
N ALA A 221 19.97 -5.21 20.82
CA ALA A 221 18.72 -4.97 21.55
C ALA A 221 17.50 -5.20 20.64
N TYR A 222 17.59 -4.83 19.36
CA TYR A 222 16.50 -5.01 18.39
C TYR A 222 16.32 -6.47 17.94
N GLU A 223 17.38 -7.26 17.80
CA GLU A 223 17.31 -8.71 17.52
C GLU A 223 16.43 -9.44 18.55
N LYS A 224 16.47 -9.01 19.82
CA LYS A 224 15.58 -9.53 20.88
C LYS A 224 14.11 -9.12 20.71
N VAL A 225 13.84 -7.97 20.08
CA VAL A 225 12.48 -7.54 19.75
C VAL A 225 11.91 -8.46 18.69
N LEU A 226 12.68 -8.77 17.63
CA LEU A 226 12.27 -9.68 16.57
C LEU A 226 12.12 -11.12 17.10
N ASP A 227 13.09 -11.61 17.89
CA ASP A 227 13.01 -12.93 18.55
C ASP A 227 11.79 -13.07 19.49
N ALA A 228 11.32 -11.97 20.09
CA ALA A 228 10.14 -11.96 20.97
C ALA A 228 8.81 -11.82 20.22
N ARG A 229 8.82 -11.32 18.99
CA ARG A 229 7.65 -11.26 18.09
C ARG A 229 7.51 -12.50 17.20
N ARG A 230 8.54 -13.34 17.09
CA ARG A 230 8.53 -14.48 16.16
C ARG A 230 7.47 -15.52 16.56
N GLY A 231 6.39 -15.60 15.78
CA GLY A 231 5.25 -16.49 16.03
C GLY A 231 4.25 -15.92 17.05
N GLU A 232 4.29 -14.60 17.29
CA GLU A 232 3.31 -13.85 18.06
C GLU A 232 2.76 -12.74 17.14
N ASP A 233 1.46 -12.45 17.20
CA ASP A 233 0.80 -11.44 16.35
C ASP A 233 0.05 -10.40 17.19
N GLY A 234 -0.32 -9.27 16.57
CA GLY A 234 -1.23 -8.29 17.15
C GLY A 234 -0.84 -7.78 18.55
N GLU A 235 -1.78 -7.85 19.50
CA GLU A 235 -1.57 -7.41 20.89
C GLU A 235 -0.55 -8.29 21.64
N ASP A 236 -0.49 -9.60 21.36
CA ASP A 236 0.45 -10.53 22.00
C ASP A 236 1.90 -10.20 21.62
N ALA A 237 2.14 -9.88 20.35
CA ALA A 237 3.43 -9.41 19.84
C ALA A 237 3.87 -8.06 20.43
N GLU A 238 2.93 -7.20 20.84
CA GLU A 238 3.25 -5.96 21.56
C GLU A 238 3.57 -6.23 23.04
N GLU A 239 2.79 -7.07 23.74
CA GLU A 239 3.04 -7.43 25.15
C GLU A 239 4.40 -8.12 25.32
N ALA A 240 4.74 -9.07 24.43
CA ALA A 240 6.04 -9.76 24.43
C ALA A 240 7.24 -8.79 24.33
N VAL A 241 7.07 -7.67 23.63
CA VAL A 241 8.10 -6.62 23.47
C VAL A 241 8.12 -5.63 24.65
N GLU A 242 7.00 -5.43 25.35
CA GLU A 242 6.94 -4.64 26.57
C GLU A 242 7.66 -5.32 27.76
N GLU A 243 7.67 -6.66 27.82
CA GLU A 243 8.38 -7.41 28.87
C GLU A 243 9.92 -7.30 28.78
N LEU A 244 10.48 -6.83 27.67
CA LEU A 244 11.93 -6.81 27.41
C LEU A 244 12.67 -5.66 28.13
N ASP A 245 13.72 -6.00 28.87
CA ASP A 245 14.71 -5.04 29.39
C ASP A 245 15.72 -4.66 28.29
N LEU A 246 15.43 -3.58 27.57
CA LEU A 246 16.22 -3.06 26.44
C LEU A 246 16.99 -1.79 26.83
N GLU A 247 18.28 -1.72 26.46
CA GLU A 247 19.11 -0.54 26.69
C GLU A 247 18.82 0.55 25.64
N GLU A 248 18.02 1.55 26.01
CA GLU A 248 17.66 2.68 25.15
C GLU A 248 18.49 3.93 25.45
N THR A 249 18.98 4.61 24.40
CA THR A 249 19.71 5.89 24.49
C THR A 249 18.86 7.04 23.96
N ARG A 250 18.57 8.02 24.81
CA ARG A 250 17.88 9.27 24.42
C ARG A 250 18.82 10.17 23.60
N LEU A 251 18.34 10.66 22.46
CA LEU A 251 19.11 11.51 21.53
C LEU A 251 18.77 13.01 21.62
N THR A 252 17.52 13.36 21.97
CA THR A 252 17.05 14.75 22.07
C THR A 252 16.40 15.03 23.43
N GLU A 253 16.30 16.31 23.80
CA GLU A 253 15.62 16.72 25.03
C GLU A 253 14.69 17.93 24.86
N ASP A 254 14.41 18.32 23.60
CA ASP A 254 13.60 19.48 23.22
C ASP A 254 12.24 19.09 22.58
N GLY A 255 11.90 17.81 22.56
CA GLY A 255 10.58 17.34 22.14
C GLY A 255 9.47 17.73 23.13
N GLU A 256 8.34 18.20 22.61
CA GLU A 256 7.13 18.44 23.41
C GLU A 256 5.85 18.21 22.59
N LYS A 257 4.67 18.24 23.24
CA LYS A 257 3.37 18.09 22.56
C LYS A 257 3.25 19.14 21.45
N TYR A 258 2.89 18.72 20.24
CA TYR A 258 2.81 19.55 19.03
C TYR A 258 4.16 20.06 18.48
N TYR A 259 5.29 19.64 19.05
CA TYR A 259 6.65 19.82 18.53
C TYR A 259 7.47 18.52 18.75
N SER A 260 6.82 17.39 18.51
CA SER A 260 7.32 16.03 18.65
C SER A 260 8.27 15.64 17.52
N TYR A 261 9.16 14.70 17.79
CA TYR A 261 9.92 13.98 16.76
C TYR A 261 9.17 12.78 16.17
N ALA A 262 8.07 12.32 16.81
CA ALA A 262 7.21 11.27 16.26
C ALA A 262 6.44 11.74 15.02
N ALA A 263 6.19 10.84 14.08
CA ALA A 263 5.50 11.09 12.81
C ALA A 263 4.12 11.78 13.00
N ASN A 264 3.22 11.16 13.79
CA ASN A 264 1.94 11.78 14.15
C ASN A 264 2.11 12.84 15.26
N ASN A 265 2.51 14.05 14.86
CA ASN A 265 2.62 15.22 15.73
C ASN A 265 1.33 16.08 15.78
N ASP A 266 0.37 15.89 14.88
CA ASP A 266 -0.89 16.68 14.86
C ASP A 266 -1.92 16.17 15.89
N GLY A 267 -1.78 14.92 16.34
CA GLY A 267 -2.60 14.30 17.37
C GLY A 267 -3.96 13.84 16.89
N ARG A 268 -4.14 13.59 15.58
CA ARG A 268 -5.36 13.03 15.01
C ARG A 268 -5.40 11.51 15.11
N GLY A 269 -6.62 10.96 15.12
CA GLY A 269 -6.92 9.53 14.98
C GLY A 269 -7.08 8.78 16.30
N LYS A 270 -6.85 9.44 17.44
CA LYS A 270 -6.95 8.82 18.78
C LYS A 270 -7.66 9.74 19.77
N THR A 271 -8.40 9.17 20.72
CA THR A 271 -9.03 9.95 21.79
C THR A 271 -7.97 10.49 22.76
N ASP A 272 -8.32 11.52 23.51
CA ASP A 272 -7.43 12.11 24.51
C ASP A 272 -7.16 11.16 25.69
N THR A 273 -8.01 10.15 25.91
CA THR A 273 -7.77 9.04 26.84
C THR A 273 -6.63 8.16 26.33
N LYS A 274 -6.79 7.57 25.12
CA LYS A 274 -5.77 6.72 24.49
C LYS A 274 -4.41 7.41 24.40
N LYS A 275 -4.37 8.70 24.02
CA LYS A 275 -3.13 9.50 23.98
C LYS A 275 -2.40 9.64 25.32
N GLN A 276 -3.06 9.48 26.47
CA GLN A 276 -2.38 9.51 27.77
C GLN A 276 -1.88 8.12 28.19
N GLU A 277 -2.64 7.07 27.86
CA GLU A 277 -2.26 5.67 28.07
C GLU A 277 -0.99 5.40 27.23
N GLU A 278 -1.06 5.68 25.94
CA GLU A 278 -0.01 5.47 24.95
C GLU A 278 1.20 6.40 25.03
N LYS A 279 1.26 7.30 26.02
CA LYS A 279 2.28 8.36 26.04
C LYS A 279 3.70 7.82 26.24
N GLY A 280 3.82 6.68 26.92
CA GLY A 280 5.09 6.04 27.29
C GLY A 280 5.68 5.11 26.24
N GLU A 281 4.93 4.77 25.20
CA GLU A 281 5.30 3.82 24.15
C GLU A 281 6.33 4.36 23.16
N ARG A 282 6.90 3.44 22.39
CA ARG A 282 7.70 3.73 21.19
C ARG A 282 6.77 4.12 20.05
N LYS A 283 7.14 5.12 19.26
CA LYS A 283 6.34 5.64 18.14
C LYS A 283 7.22 5.88 16.91
N ALA A 284 6.66 5.65 15.73
CA ALA A 284 7.33 5.85 14.45
C ALA A 284 7.88 7.27 14.28
N VAL A 285 8.96 7.40 13.52
CA VAL A 285 9.66 8.65 13.21
C VAL A 285 9.85 8.78 11.71
N ASP A 286 9.47 9.92 11.14
CA ASP A 286 9.66 10.18 9.70
C ASP A 286 11.11 10.58 9.43
N ILE A 287 11.99 9.57 9.29
CA ILE A 287 13.42 9.77 9.01
C ILE A 287 13.83 9.16 7.67
N SER A 288 14.95 9.64 7.13
CA SER A 288 15.61 9.06 5.95
C SER A 288 17.08 8.84 6.25
N TRP A 289 17.51 7.58 6.22
CA TRP A 289 18.88 7.18 6.46
C TRP A 289 19.81 7.51 5.28
N ALA A 290 21.07 7.82 5.59
CA ALA A 290 22.15 7.76 4.63
C ALA A 290 22.59 6.30 4.41
N LYS A 291 22.96 5.94 3.18
CA LYS A 291 23.47 4.61 2.79
C LYS A 291 24.73 4.16 3.56
N ASP A 292 25.41 5.06 4.28
CA ASP A 292 26.55 4.74 5.15
C ASP A 292 26.16 4.59 6.64
N SER A 293 24.86 4.54 6.95
CA SER A 293 24.21 4.39 8.27
C SER A 293 24.61 5.42 9.35
N ARG A 294 25.51 6.35 9.04
CA ARG A 294 26.10 7.29 10.02
C ARG A 294 25.24 8.51 10.30
N ARG A 295 24.18 8.71 9.53
CA ARG A 295 23.32 9.90 9.56
C ARG A 295 21.92 9.54 9.10
N PHE A 296 20.95 10.22 9.67
CA PHE A 296 19.61 10.35 9.13
C PHE A 296 19.22 11.83 9.05
N ALA A 297 18.22 12.12 8.23
CA ALA A 297 17.55 13.42 8.17
C ALA A 297 16.08 13.25 8.55
N LEU A 298 15.46 14.31 9.10
CA LEU A 298 14.04 14.34 9.45
C LEU A 298 13.47 15.74 9.25
N VAL A 299 12.16 15.84 9.04
CA VAL A 299 11.45 17.12 8.96
C VAL A 299 10.42 17.20 10.08
N ARG A 300 10.65 18.09 11.05
CA ARG A 300 9.72 18.33 12.17
C ARG A 300 8.89 19.58 11.93
N SER A 301 7.57 19.46 12.12
CA SER A 301 6.63 20.59 12.09
C SER A 301 6.40 21.15 13.50
N ASP A 302 6.34 22.47 13.63
CA ASP A 302 5.95 23.14 14.88
C ASP A 302 4.48 23.56 14.79
N LEU A 303 3.63 22.85 15.54
CA LEU A 303 2.19 23.07 15.59
C LEU A 303 1.78 23.77 16.90
N ARG A 304 2.72 24.22 17.75
CA ARG A 304 2.40 24.80 19.06
C ARG A 304 1.52 26.05 18.96
N ASP A 305 1.76 26.91 17.97
CA ASP A 305 1.00 28.13 17.69
C ASP A 305 -0.25 27.92 16.78
N VAL A 306 -0.54 26.69 16.35
CA VAL A 306 -1.75 26.36 15.57
C VAL A 306 -2.96 26.17 16.51
N GLU A 307 -4.17 26.55 16.08
CA GLU A 307 -5.37 26.39 16.89
C GLU A 307 -5.75 24.90 17.06
N GLU A 308 -6.30 24.54 18.23
CA GLU A 308 -6.81 23.18 18.50
C GLU A 308 -8.21 23.01 17.91
N LEU A 309 -8.48 21.79 17.43
CA LEU A 309 -9.79 21.32 16.96
C LEU A 309 -10.21 20.10 17.78
N TRP A 310 -11.52 19.84 17.79
CA TRP A 310 -12.12 18.77 18.59
C TRP A 310 -13.08 17.91 17.77
N VAL A 311 -12.94 16.60 17.92
CA VAL A 311 -13.97 15.61 17.54
C VAL A 311 -14.54 14.99 18.82
N VAL A 312 -15.84 14.73 18.84
CA VAL A 312 -16.51 14.01 19.92
C VAL A 312 -16.95 12.66 19.39
N HIS A 313 -16.33 11.60 19.90
CA HIS A 313 -16.63 10.21 19.55
C HIS A 313 -17.84 9.76 20.38
N ALA A 314 -19.02 9.81 19.76
CA ALA A 314 -20.31 9.53 20.42
C ALA A 314 -20.81 8.08 20.23
N THR A 315 -20.08 7.27 19.47
CA THR A 315 -20.35 5.87 19.13
C THR A 315 -19.08 5.04 19.33
N GLY A 316 -19.20 3.71 19.45
CA GLY A 316 -18.06 2.79 19.64
C GLY A 316 -17.37 2.85 21.00
N ASN A 317 -17.91 3.60 21.97
CA ASN A 317 -17.34 3.76 23.32
C ASN A 317 -18.44 3.72 24.37
N ASP A 318 -18.15 3.20 25.57
CA ASP A 318 -19.07 3.16 26.74
C ASP A 318 -19.64 4.54 27.12
N ARG A 319 -18.89 5.60 26.80
CA ARG A 319 -19.24 7.00 27.04
C ARG A 319 -18.64 7.87 25.93
N PRO A 320 -19.19 9.06 25.66
CA PRO A 320 -18.61 9.97 24.68
C PRO A 320 -17.18 10.38 25.07
N GLU A 321 -16.26 10.24 24.14
CA GLU A 321 -14.84 10.58 24.31
C GLU A 321 -14.48 11.83 23.48
N LEU A 322 -13.45 12.57 23.91
CA LEU A 322 -12.94 13.76 23.21
C LEU A 322 -11.64 13.40 22.49
N GLU A 323 -11.49 13.87 21.26
CA GLU A 323 -10.23 13.91 20.54
C GLU A 323 -9.83 15.37 20.30
N THR A 324 -8.71 15.82 20.89
CA THR A 324 -8.09 17.12 20.63
C THR A 324 -6.91 16.95 19.67
N PHE A 325 -6.95 17.64 18.54
CA PHE A 325 -5.94 17.57 17.48
C PHE A 325 -5.66 18.98 16.90
N LYS A 326 -4.65 19.10 16.05
CA LYS A 326 -4.33 20.33 15.31
C LYS A 326 -4.36 20.09 13.81
N ASN A 327 -4.54 21.16 13.03
CA ASN A 327 -4.68 21.04 11.58
C ASN A 327 -4.15 22.30 10.87
N LEU A 328 -3.60 22.14 9.67
CA LEU A 328 -2.92 23.19 8.89
C LEU A 328 -3.75 23.74 7.71
N PHE A 329 -5.05 23.42 7.62
CA PHE A 329 -5.95 23.85 6.55
C PHE A 329 -6.48 25.30 6.72
#